data_AF-A0A536CQA5-F1
#
_entry.id   AF-A0A536CQA5-F1
#
_cell.length_a   1.000
_cell.length_b   1.000
_cell.length_c   1.000
_cell.angle_alpha   90.00
_cell.angle_beta   90.00
_cell.angle_gamma   90.00
#
_symmetry.space_group_name_H-M   'P 1'
#
loop_
_entity.id
_entity.type
_entity.pdbx_description
1 polymer ?
#
loop_
_entity_poly.entity_id
_entity_poly.type
_entity_poly.pdbx_seq_one_letter_code
_entity_poly.pdbx_strand_id
1 'polypeptide(L)'
;MSLTLVLMAGCLADPQKLQSVDLLDRLTSAREMLAVQAPPADEACNMVGDVQTRLYGEPGLVEVQPAWTALRDAASALHAVCGQSTLLAQPSNDSPTLVQARARWQLGIQREMGVACDHLREAAAALGRPARC
;
A
#
# COMPACT_ATOMS: atom_id res chain seq x y z
N MET A 1 36.72 35.28 23.19
CA MET A 1 36.28 33.89 23.43
C MET A 1 34.86 33.76 22.91
N SER A 2 34.70 33.36 21.65
CA SER A 2 33.38 33.22 21.03
C SER A 2 33.44 32.00 20.12
N LEU A 3 33.15 30.83 20.69
CA LEU A 3 33.26 29.53 20.01
C LEU A 3 32.17 28.60 20.56
N THR A 4 30.91 29.02 20.43
CA THR A 4 29.75 28.25 20.92
C THR A 4 28.50 28.55 20.11
N LEU A 5 28.57 28.42 18.77
CA LEU A 5 27.41 28.64 17.91
C LEU A 5 27.39 27.79 16.63
N VAL A 6 27.88 26.54 16.68
CA VAL A 6 27.98 25.68 15.47
C VAL A 6 27.37 24.27 15.61
N LEU A 7 26.83 23.84 16.76
CA LEU A 7 26.45 22.42 16.94
C LEU A 7 24.96 22.14 17.22
N MET A 8 24.05 22.96 16.67
CA MET A 8 22.61 22.66 16.66
C MET A 8 22.02 22.61 15.24
N ALA A 9 22.82 22.20 14.25
CA ALA A 9 22.29 21.66 13.00
C ALA A 9 22.01 20.16 13.20
N GLY A 10 21.16 19.84 14.17
CA GLY A 10 20.60 18.49 14.29
C GLY A 10 19.76 18.23 13.04
N CYS A 11 20.11 17.19 12.29
CA CYS A 11 19.48 16.76 11.04
C CYS A 11 17.95 16.83 11.16
N LEU A 12 17.32 17.86 10.60
CA LEU A 12 15.88 17.86 10.42
C LEU A 12 15.56 16.68 9.50
N ALA A 13 14.72 15.76 9.99
CA ALA A 13 14.31 14.61 9.19
C ALA A 13 13.64 15.12 7.90
N ASP A 14 14.01 14.53 6.78
CA ASP A 14 13.45 14.87 5.48
C ASP A 14 11.93 14.61 5.49
N PRO A 15 11.09 15.66 5.33
CA PRO A 15 9.64 15.52 5.42
C PRO A 15 9.05 14.58 4.37
N GLN A 16 9.66 14.47 3.18
CA GLN A 16 9.17 13.59 2.12
C GLN A 16 9.52 12.13 2.41
N LYS A 17 10.68 11.89 3.00
CA LYS A 17 11.05 10.55 3.49
C LYS A 17 10.09 10.10 4.59
N LEU A 18 9.77 10.98 5.55
CA LEU A 18 8.78 10.70 6.59
C LEU A 18 7.39 10.42 6.00
N GLN A 19 6.95 11.22 5.03
CA GLN A 19 5.69 10.98 4.33
C GLN A 19 5.65 9.60 3.68
N SER A 20 6.73 9.21 2.99
CA SER A 20 6.79 7.91 2.31
C SER A 20 6.76 6.74 3.28
N VAL A 21 7.35 6.90 4.47
CA VAL A 21 7.25 5.91 5.56
C VAL A 21 5.81 5.83 6.09
N ASP A 22 5.10 6.94 6.29
CA ASP A 22 3.68 6.93 6.68
C ASP A 22 2.80 6.22 5.63
N LEU A 23 3.05 6.46 4.34
CA LEU A 23 2.34 5.79 3.26
C LEU A 23 2.62 4.27 3.23
N LEU A 24 3.88 3.86 3.45
CA LEU A 24 4.27 2.46 3.59
C LEU A 24 3.51 1.78 4.75
N ASP A 25 3.51 2.42 5.92
CA ASP A 25 2.88 1.88 7.13
C ASP A 25 1.36 1.73 6.95
N ARG A 26 0.71 2.72 6.30
CA ARG A 26 -0.72 2.64 5.96
C ARG A 26 -1.03 1.49 4.99
N LEU A 27 -0.28 1.34 3.90
CA LEU A 27 -0.55 0.25 2.94
C LEU A 27 -0.26 -1.13 3.56
N THR A 28 0.76 -1.24 4.41
CA THR A 28 1.03 -2.46 5.18
C THR A 28 -0.15 -2.81 6.09
N SER A 29 -0.67 -1.81 6.82
CA SER A 29 -1.83 -1.99 7.71
C SER A 29 -3.09 -2.37 6.91
N ALA A 30 -3.33 -1.72 5.77
CA ALA A 30 -4.44 -2.05 4.88
C ALA A 30 -4.36 -3.49 4.37
N ARG A 31 -3.18 -3.94 3.97
CA ARG A 31 -2.96 -5.35 3.58
C ARG A 31 -3.27 -6.28 4.74
N GLU A 32 -2.77 -6.02 5.95
CA GLU A 32 -3.04 -6.87 7.11
C GLU A 32 -4.54 -6.98 7.40
N MET A 33 -5.28 -5.86 7.32
CA MET A 33 -6.74 -5.87 7.45
C MET A 33 -7.41 -6.70 6.36
N LEU A 34 -7.01 -6.54 5.09
CA LEU A 34 -7.52 -7.33 3.97
C LEU A 34 -7.23 -8.83 4.09
N ALA A 35 -6.14 -9.22 4.77
CA ALA A 35 -5.79 -10.61 4.97
C ALA A 35 -6.69 -11.32 5.99
N VAL A 36 -7.24 -10.59 6.96
CA VAL A 36 -8.03 -11.16 8.07
C VAL A 36 -9.53 -10.89 7.97
N GLN A 37 -9.92 -9.83 7.26
CA GLN A 37 -11.32 -9.40 7.17
C GLN A 37 -12.06 -10.14 6.05
N ALA A 38 -13.25 -10.67 6.38
CA ALA A 38 -14.16 -11.17 5.36
C ALA A 38 -14.76 -9.99 4.56
N PRO A 39 -14.96 -10.10 3.24
CA PRO A 39 -15.58 -9.04 2.44
C PRO A 39 -16.97 -8.62 2.98
N PRO A 40 -17.33 -7.33 2.88
CA PRO A 40 -16.52 -6.23 2.36
C PRO A 40 -15.54 -5.66 3.39
N ALA A 41 -14.35 -5.29 2.93
CA ALA A 41 -13.26 -4.76 3.75
C ALA A 41 -13.14 -3.23 3.63
N ASP A 42 -14.26 -2.54 3.86
CA ASP A 42 -14.44 -1.12 3.52
C ASP A 42 -13.38 -0.19 4.15
N GLU A 43 -13.02 -0.42 5.41
CA GLU A 43 -11.99 0.37 6.10
C GLU A 43 -10.63 0.28 5.41
N ALA A 44 -10.18 -0.94 5.10
CA ALA A 44 -8.92 -1.15 4.40
C ALA A 44 -8.95 -0.55 3.00
N CYS A 45 -10.08 -0.68 2.30
CA CYS A 45 -10.23 -0.14 0.94
C CYS A 45 -10.26 1.39 0.89
N ASN A 46 -10.87 2.04 1.88
CA ASN A 46 -10.78 3.49 2.02
C ASN A 46 -9.34 3.94 2.27
N MET A 47 -8.61 3.24 3.15
CA MET A 47 -7.19 3.53 3.42
C MET A 47 -6.32 3.40 2.17
N VAL A 48 -6.54 2.37 1.34
CA VAL A 48 -5.85 2.19 0.05
C VAL A 48 -6.17 3.34 -0.90
N GLY A 49 -7.44 3.72 -1.04
CA GLY A 49 -7.87 4.84 -1.90
C GLY A 49 -7.25 6.18 -1.49
N ASP A 50 -7.17 6.46 -0.20
CA ASP A 50 -6.53 7.66 0.34
C ASP A 50 -5.03 7.71 0.01
N VAL A 51 -4.32 6.60 0.21
CA VAL A 51 -2.90 6.50 -0.14
C VAL A 51 -2.69 6.65 -1.65
N GLN A 52 -3.51 5.98 -2.46
CA GLN A 52 -3.42 6.06 -3.92
C GLN A 52 -3.60 7.51 -4.40
N THR A 53 -4.57 8.24 -3.82
CA THR A 53 -4.80 9.67 -4.12
C THR A 53 -3.56 10.52 -3.84
N ARG A 54 -2.88 10.27 -2.72
CA ARG A 54 -1.63 10.97 -2.37
C ARG A 54 -0.47 10.63 -3.31
N LEU A 55 -0.43 9.41 -3.82
CA LEU A 55 0.63 8.90 -4.70
C LEU A 55 0.47 9.28 -6.17
N TYR A 56 -0.69 9.84 -6.59
CA TYR A 56 -0.90 10.32 -7.97
C TYR A 56 -0.04 11.54 -8.35
N GLY A 57 0.58 12.22 -7.38
CA GLY A 57 1.57 13.26 -7.62
C GLY A 57 2.99 12.72 -7.93
N GLU A 58 3.89 13.63 -8.29
CA GLU A 58 5.33 13.34 -8.38
C GLU A 58 5.98 13.49 -6.99
N PRO A 59 6.90 12.59 -6.60
CA PRO A 59 7.69 12.81 -5.39
C PRO A 59 8.64 13.98 -5.65
N GLY A 60 8.81 14.86 -4.66
CA GLY A 60 9.68 16.03 -4.79
C GLY A 60 11.18 15.72 -4.72
N LEU A 61 11.57 14.45 -4.52
CA LEU A 61 12.96 14.02 -4.32
C LEU A 61 13.29 12.74 -5.08
N VAL A 62 14.45 12.77 -5.76
CA VAL A 62 15.00 11.63 -6.52
C VAL A 62 15.26 10.42 -5.63
N GLU A 63 15.71 10.62 -4.39
CA GLU A 63 16.02 9.54 -3.45
C GLU A 63 14.78 8.73 -3.03
N VAL A 64 13.60 9.35 -3.08
CA VAL A 64 12.33 8.73 -2.70
C VAL A 64 11.64 8.07 -3.90
N GLN A 65 12.03 8.44 -5.13
CA GLN A 65 11.44 7.95 -6.37
C GLN A 65 11.31 6.40 -6.45
N PRO A 66 12.33 5.61 -6.06
CA PRO A 66 12.20 4.14 -6.10
C PRO A 66 11.11 3.64 -5.15
N ALA A 67 11.07 4.17 -3.91
CA ALA A 67 10.04 3.83 -2.94
C ALA A 67 8.66 4.29 -3.40
N TRP A 68 8.56 5.47 -4.01
CA TRP A 68 7.30 6.03 -4.50
C TRP A 68 6.65 5.15 -5.58
N THR A 69 7.46 4.65 -6.50
CA THR A 69 6.98 3.75 -7.57
C THR A 69 6.47 2.45 -6.98
N ALA A 70 7.25 1.81 -6.09
CA ALA A 70 6.82 0.59 -5.42
C ALA A 70 5.56 0.79 -4.55
N LEU A 71 5.43 1.94 -3.86
CA LEU A 71 4.21 2.28 -3.11
C LEU A 71 2.98 2.42 -4.02
N ARG A 72 3.13 2.99 -5.21
CA ARG A 72 2.05 3.10 -6.20
C ARG A 72 1.60 1.73 -6.68
N ASP A 73 2.55 0.86 -6.99
CA ASP A 73 2.25 -0.48 -7.48
C ASP A 73 1.60 -1.34 -6.38
N ALA A 74 2.08 -1.23 -5.14
CA ALA A 74 1.44 -1.83 -3.98
C ALA A 74 -0.01 -1.33 -3.80
N ALA A 75 -0.24 -0.01 -3.85
CA ALA A 75 -1.57 0.58 -3.74
C ALA A 75 -2.49 0.11 -4.87
N SER A 76 -1.99 0.01 -6.10
CA SER A 76 -2.76 -0.48 -7.25
C SER A 76 -3.17 -1.95 -7.08
N ALA A 77 -2.26 -2.81 -6.61
CA ALA A 77 -2.56 -4.21 -6.34
C ALA A 77 -3.60 -4.36 -5.22
N LEU A 78 -3.46 -3.61 -4.11
CA LEU A 78 -4.46 -3.62 -3.03
C LEU A 78 -5.81 -3.04 -3.49
N HIS A 79 -5.83 -2.06 -4.39
CA HIS A 79 -7.07 -1.55 -4.97
C HIS A 79 -7.76 -2.63 -5.82
N ALA A 80 -7.00 -3.44 -6.56
CA ALA A 80 -7.54 -4.58 -7.29
C ALA A 80 -8.13 -5.64 -6.35
N VAL A 81 -7.53 -5.88 -5.18
CA VAL A 81 -8.09 -6.73 -4.12
C VAL A 81 -9.43 -6.19 -3.64
N CYS A 82 -9.51 -4.88 -3.42
CA CYS A 82 -10.76 -4.21 -3.01
C CYS A 82 -11.87 -4.40 -4.03
N GLY A 83 -11.61 -4.12 -5.32
CA GLY A 83 -12.61 -4.32 -6.38
C GLY A 83 -13.10 -5.76 -6.47
N GLN A 84 -12.20 -6.74 -6.40
CA GLN A 84 -12.55 -8.16 -6.42
C GLN A 84 -13.35 -8.59 -5.18
N SER A 85 -12.98 -8.08 -4.00
CA SER A 85 -13.72 -8.31 -2.76
C SER A 85 -15.14 -7.74 -2.82
N THR A 86 -15.30 -6.54 -3.39
CA THR A 86 -16.63 -5.94 -3.61
C THR A 86 -17.46 -6.78 -4.56
N LEU A 87 -16.88 -7.31 -5.64
CA LEU A 87 -17.58 -8.20 -6.58
C LEU A 87 -18.01 -9.51 -5.89
N LEU A 88 -17.18 -10.07 -5.01
CA LEU A 88 -17.54 -11.25 -4.22
C LEU A 88 -18.61 -10.96 -3.16
N ALA A 89 -18.69 -9.74 -2.64
CA ALA A 89 -19.75 -9.37 -1.69
C ALA A 89 -21.12 -9.21 -2.35
N GLN A 90 -21.18 -9.06 -3.69
CA GLN A 90 -22.45 -8.91 -4.39
C GLN A 90 -23.31 -10.19 -4.29
N PRO A 91 -24.63 -10.05 -4.08
CA PRO A 91 -25.58 -11.13 -4.26
C PRO A 91 -25.47 -11.71 -5.67
N SER A 92 -25.48 -13.03 -5.79
CA SER A 92 -25.45 -13.70 -7.08
C SER A 92 -26.40 -14.88 -7.10
N ASN A 93 -27.05 -15.09 -8.25
CA ASN A 93 -27.75 -16.35 -8.51
C ASN A 93 -26.74 -17.40 -8.95
N ASP A 94 -26.87 -18.61 -8.42
CA ASP A 94 -25.96 -19.70 -8.77
C ASP A 94 -26.15 -20.10 -10.23
N SER A 95 -25.13 -19.81 -11.04
CA SER A 95 -24.96 -20.32 -12.38
C SER A 95 -23.52 -20.83 -12.53
N PRO A 96 -23.27 -21.84 -13.39
CA PRO A 96 -21.91 -22.35 -13.59
C PRO A 96 -20.90 -21.24 -13.95
N THR A 97 -21.32 -20.25 -14.73
CA THR A 97 -20.49 -19.10 -15.11
C THR A 97 -20.14 -18.22 -13.91
N LEU A 98 -21.11 -17.94 -13.02
CA LEU A 98 -20.86 -17.12 -11.83
C LEU A 98 -20.01 -17.86 -10.80
N VAL A 99 -20.21 -19.17 -10.62
CA VAL A 99 -19.35 -19.99 -9.75
C VAL A 99 -17.90 -19.93 -10.23
N GLN A 100 -17.65 -20.10 -11.53
CA GLN A 100 -16.31 -19.98 -12.11
C GLN A 100 -15.72 -18.56 -11.97
N ALA A 101 -16.52 -17.52 -12.21
CA ALA A 101 -16.07 -16.14 -12.07
C ALA A 101 -15.65 -15.83 -10.62
N ARG A 102 -16.46 -16.23 -9.63
CA ARG A 102 -16.17 -16.02 -8.21
C ARG A 102 -14.93 -16.78 -7.76
N ALA A 103 -14.73 -18.02 -8.23
CA ALA A 103 -13.49 -18.76 -7.97
C ALA A 103 -12.25 -18.04 -8.55
N ARG A 104 -12.36 -17.47 -9.75
CA ARG A 104 -11.27 -16.67 -10.36
C ARG A 104 -10.99 -15.38 -9.58
N TRP A 105 -12.01 -14.68 -9.10
CA TRP A 105 -11.81 -13.50 -8.24
C TRP A 105 -11.16 -13.86 -6.90
N GLN A 106 -11.52 -14.99 -6.29
CA GLN A 106 -10.83 -15.45 -5.08
C GLN A 106 -9.34 -15.73 -5.33
N LEU A 107 -9.01 -16.40 -6.43
CA LEU A 107 -7.62 -16.63 -6.83
C LEU A 107 -6.89 -15.31 -7.15
N GLY A 108 -7.57 -14.38 -7.82
CA GLY A 108 -7.06 -13.06 -8.13
C GLY A 108 -6.76 -12.25 -6.88
N ILE A 109 -7.62 -12.29 -5.85
CA ILE A 109 -7.33 -11.67 -4.54
C ILE A 109 -6.04 -12.22 -3.95
N GLN A 110 -5.88 -13.55 -3.89
CA GLN A 110 -4.67 -14.15 -3.32
C GLN A 110 -3.41 -13.75 -4.09
N ARG A 111 -3.50 -13.68 -5.42
CA ARG A 111 -2.41 -13.22 -6.28
C ARG A 111 -2.06 -11.77 -6.00
N GLU A 112 -3.04 -10.86 -6.04
CA GLU A 112 -2.80 -9.43 -5.85
C GLU A 112 -2.35 -9.10 -4.43
N MET A 113 -2.76 -9.86 -3.41
CA MET A 113 -2.21 -9.77 -2.04
C MET A 113 -0.71 -10.12 -1.97
N GLY A 114 -0.27 -11.07 -2.81
CA GLY A 114 1.15 -11.41 -2.98
C GLY A 114 1.92 -10.31 -3.70
N VAL A 115 1.41 -9.84 -4.83
CA VAL A 115 2.01 -8.72 -5.60
C VAL A 115 2.14 -7.47 -4.76
N ALA A 116 1.09 -7.10 -4.01
CA ALA A 116 1.13 -5.97 -3.09
C ALA A 116 2.23 -6.12 -2.04
N CYS A 117 2.36 -7.32 -1.45
CA CYS A 117 3.39 -7.60 -0.46
C CYS A 117 4.81 -7.44 -1.05
N ASP A 118 5.06 -7.94 -2.26
CA ASP A 118 6.38 -7.81 -2.89
C ASP A 118 6.75 -6.33 -3.10
N HIS A 119 5.83 -5.52 -3.62
CA HIS A 119 6.05 -4.08 -3.76
C HIS A 119 6.20 -3.33 -2.43
N LEU A 120 5.49 -3.75 -1.37
CA LEU A 120 5.70 -3.19 -0.03
C LEU A 120 7.10 -3.50 0.50
N ARG A 121 7.64 -4.69 0.22
CA ARG A 121 9.03 -5.03 0.58
C ARG A 121 10.05 -4.22 -0.20
N GLU A 122 9.81 -4.00 -1.49
CA GLU A 122 10.65 -3.13 -2.34
C GLU A 122 10.66 -1.69 -1.82
N ALA A 123 9.47 -1.14 -1.50
CA ALA A 123 9.34 0.19 -0.92
C ALA A 123 10.05 0.29 0.43
N ALA A 124 9.89 -0.71 1.31
CA ALA A 124 10.57 -0.76 2.59
C ALA A 124 12.10 -0.78 2.43
N ALA A 125 12.62 -1.59 1.52
CA ALA A 125 14.05 -1.67 1.22
C ALA A 125 14.59 -0.31 0.74
N ALA A 126 13.89 0.35 -0.19
CA ALA A 126 14.27 1.67 -0.70
C ALA A 126 14.26 2.76 0.38
N LEU A 127 13.38 2.66 1.38
CA LEU A 127 13.32 3.59 2.52
C LEU A 127 14.29 3.22 3.66
N GLY A 128 15.02 2.10 3.57
CA GLY A 128 15.87 1.59 4.65
C GLY A 128 15.06 1.12 5.87
N ARG A 129 13.90 0.51 5.62
CA ARG A 129 12.94 0.04 6.63
C ARG A 129 12.83 -1.48 6.60
N PRO A 130 12.45 -2.12 7.73
CA PRO A 130 12.15 -3.55 7.74
C PRO A 130 10.93 -3.83 6.86
N ALA A 131 11.06 -4.83 5.99
CA ALA A 131 9.98 -5.38 5.19
C ALA A 131 8.96 -6.11 6.07
N ARG A 132 7.66 -5.90 5.83
CA ARG A 132 6.56 -6.62 6.50
C ARG A 132 5.52 -7.08 5.49
N CYS A 133 4.98 -8.26 5.76
CA CYS A 133 3.77 -8.87 5.21
C CYS A 133 3.33 -9.99 6.17
#